data_AF-A0A4Y8MGB9-F1
#
_entry.id   AF-A0A4Y8MGB9-F1
#
_cell.length_a   1.000
_cell.length_b   1.000
_cell.length_c   1.000
_cell.angle_alpha   90.00
_cell.angle_beta   90.00
_cell.angle_gamma   90.00
#
_symmetry.space_group_name_H-M   'P 1'
#
loop_
_entity.id
_entity.type
_entity.pdbx_description
1 polymer ?
#
loop_
_entity_poly.entity_id
_entity_poly.type
_entity_poly.pdbx_seq_one_letter_code
_entity_poly.pdbx_strand_id
1 'polypeptide(L)'
;MSQPNFVPPSYPIVQFLVSKGTGLSILAALVTLAGLGYLAFATATPWLYPVAMVGAVVLLVLLLSYVEVLKIIADTLLPKY
;
A
#
# COMPACT_ATOMS: atom_id res chain seq x y z
N MET A 1 12.74 36.39 27.79
CA MET A 1 11.56 35.60 27.36
C MET A 1 12.07 34.50 26.45
N SER A 2 12.17 33.28 26.97
CA SER A 2 12.60 32.10 26.20
C SER A 2 11.45 31.70 25.29
N GLN A 3 11.65 31.77 23.97
CA GLN A 3 10.68 31.22 23.02
C GLN A 3 10.53 29.71 23.33
N PRO A 4 9.31 29.18 23.50
CA PRO A 4 9.12 27.75 23.66
C PRO A 4 9.66 27.05 22.41
N ASN A 5 10.61 26.12 22.60
CA ASN A 5 11.17 25.32 21.52
C ASN A 5 10.04 24.53 20.85
N PHE A 6 9.57 24.98 19.70
CA PHE A 6 8.54 24.31 18.92
C PHE A 6 9.17 23.08 18.26
N VAL A 7 8.92 21.89 18.82
CA VAL A 7 9.28 20.61 18.20
C VAL A 7 8.12 20.22 17.30
N PRO A 8 8.27 20.25 15.96
CA PRO A 8 7.18 19.83 15.08
C PRO A 8 6.85 18.35 15.32
N PRO A 9 5.56 17.98 15.34
CA PRO A 9 5.16 16.59 15.55
C PRO A 9 5.74 15.71 14.43
N SER A 10 6.54 14.70 14.82
CA SER A 10 7.08 13.73 13.88
C SER A 10 6.06 12.63 13.62
N TYR A 11 5.75 12.36 12.35
CA TYR A 11 4.87 11.26 11.93
C TYR A 11 5.67 10.17 11.20
N PRO A 12 6.46 9.34 11.92
CA PRO A 12 7.36 8.37 11.30
C PRO A 12 6.61 7.30 10.49
N ILE A 13 5.40 6.92 10.91
CA ILE A 13 4.56 5.95 10.20
C ILE A 13 4.12 6.51 8.84
N VAL A 14 3.74 7.79 8.79
CA VAL A 14 3.32 8.45 7.54
C VAL A 14 4.51 8.54 6.59
N GLN A 15 5.68 8.94 7.08
CA GLN A 15 6.90 8.97 6.27
C GLN A 15 7.31 7.59 5.74
N PHE A 16 7.10 6.53 6.54
CA PHE A 16 7.32 5.15 6.10
C PHE A 16 6.32 4.74 5.01
N LEU A 17 5.02 5.01 5.18
CA LEU A 17 4.01 4.70 4.16
C LEU A 17 4.23 5.50 2.87
N VAL A 18 4.63 6.77 2.96
CA VAL A 18 4.92 7.62 1.80
C VAL A 18 6.15 7.09 1.04
N SER A 19 7.21 6.69 1.76
CA SER A 19 8.45 6.23 1.12
C SER A 19 8.36 4.79 0.59
N LYS A 20 7.65 3.88 1.27
CA LYS A 20 7.62 2.45 0.93
C LYS A 20 6.25 1.89 0.54
N GLY A 21 5.18 2.68 0.62
CA GLY A 21 3.81 2.22 0.39
C GLY A 21 3.61 1.57 -0.98
N THR A 22 4.26 2.09 -2.02
CA THR A 22 4.21 1.50 -3.36
C THR A 22 4.82 0.10 -3.39
N GLY A 23 5.99 -0.08 -2.77
CA GLY A 23 6.64 -1.40 -2.65
C GLY A 23 5.82 -2.38 -1.82
N LEU A 24 5.22 -1.93 -0.72
CA LEU A 24 4.34 -2.76 0.12
C LEU A 24 3.09 -3.21 -0.64
N SER A 25 2.51 -2.32 -1.45
CA SER A 25 1.32 -2.59 -2.27
C SER A 25 1.59 -3.67 -3.31
N ILE A 26 2.75 -3.59 -3.98
CA ILE A 26 3.19 -4.60 -4.95
C ILE A 26 3.43 -5.94 -4.26
N LEU A 27 4.09 -5.94 -3.10
CA LEU A 27 4.38 -7.15 -2.34
C LEU A 27 3.09 -7.82 -1.87
N ALA A 28 2.12 -7.04 -1.36
CA ALA A 28 0.80 -7.54 -0.98
C ALA A 28 0.06 -8.17 -2.17
N ALA A 29 0.05 -7.51 -3.32
CA ALA A 29 -0.59 -8.05 -4.53
C ALA A 29 0.08 -9.35 -5.01
N LEU A 30 1.41 -9.42 -4.98
CA LEU A 30 2.15 -10.64 -5.33
C LEU A 30 1.86 -11.79 -4.36
N VAL A 31 1.78 -11.51 -3.06
CA VAL A 31 1.41 -12.51 -2.05
C VAL A 31 -0.01 -13.00 -2.26
N THR A 32 -0.96 -12.11 -2.57
CA THR A 32 -2.34 -12.50 -2.89
C THR A 32 -2.39 -13.37 -4.15
N LEU A 33 -1.66 -13.00 -5.20
CA LEU A 33 -1.62 -13.77 -6.45
C LEU A 33 -0.96 -15.15 -6.23
N ALA A 34 0.11 -15.22 -5.46
CA ALA A 34 0.76 -16.49 -5.10
C ALA A 34 -0.15 -17.37 -4.23
N GLY A 35 -0.82 -16.81 -3.23
CA GLY A 35 -1.74 -17.52 -2.35
C GLY A 35 -2.96 -18.07 -3.08
N LEU A 36 -3.60 -17.26 -3.91
CA LEU A 36 -4.74 -17.71 -4.72
C LEU A 36 -4.31 -18.69 -5.83
N GLY A 37 -3.13 -18.51 -6.42
CA GLY A 37 -2.56 -19.45 -7.37
C GLY A 37 -2.25 -20.82 -6.75
N TYR A 38 -1.70 -20.83 -5.54
CA TYR A 38 -1.48 -22.07 -4.78
C TYR A 38 -2.81 -22.77 -4.43
N LEU A 39 -3.82 -22.00 -3.99
CA LEU A 39 -5.14 -22.56 -3.71
C LEU A 39 -5.79 -23.16 -4.95
N ALA A 40 -5.77 -22.46 -6.09
CA ALA A 40 -6.32 -22.96 -7.34
C ALA A 40 -5.63 -24.25 -7.81
N PHE A 41 -4.32 -24.37 -7.59
CA PHE A 41 -3.57 -25.60 -7.83
C PHE A 41 -3.99 -26.73 -6.88
N ALA A 42 -4.07 -26.45 -5.58
CA ALA A 42 -4.43 -27.43 -4.56
C ALA A 42 -5.87 -27.96 -4.71
N THR A 43 -6.80 -27.13 -5.19
CA THR A 43 -8.21 -27.50 -5.37
C THR A 43 -8.54 -27.99 -6.79
N ALA A 44 -7.53 -28.17 -7.66
CA ALA A 44 -7.67 -28.60 -9.05
C ALA A 44 -8.75 -27.84 -9.84
N THR A 45 -8.95 -26.56 -9.54
CA THR A 45 -10.04 -25.73 -10.09
C THR A 45 -9.45 -24.63 -10.96
N PRO A 46 -9.15 -24.94 -12.24
CA PRO A 46 -8.39 -24.03 -13.10
C PRO A 46 -9.13 -22.72 -13.41
N TRP A 47 -10.46 -22.70 -13.30
CA TRP A 47 -11.27 -21.49 -13.49
C TRP A 47 -11.03 -20.42 -12.42
N LEU A 48 -10.45 -20.77 -11.27
CA LEU A 48 -10.10 -19.81 -10.22
C LEU A 48 -8.91 -18.93 -10.60
N TYR A 49 -8.04 -19.37 -11.52
CA TYR A 49 -6.89 -18.57 -11.97
C TYR A 49 -7.25 -17.20 -12.56
N PRO A 50 -8.14 -17.10 -13.57
CA PRO A 50 -8.52 -15.79 -14.11
C PRO A 50 -9.21 -14.91 -13.06
N VAL A 51 -10.03 -15.49 -12.18
CA VAL A 51 -10.67 -14.75 -11.08
C VAL A 51 -9.64 -14.21 -10.09
N ALA A 52 -8.66 -15.03 -9.71
CA ALA A 52 -7.55 -14.65 -8.85
C ALA A 52 -6.69 -13.55 -9.48
N MET A 53 -6.42 -13.66 -10.78
CA MET A 53 -5.64 -12.68 -11.51
C MET A 53 -6.35 -11.32 -11.58
N VAL A 54 -7.65 -11.32 -11.92
CA VAL A 54 -8.47 -10.09 -11.90
C VAL A 54 -8.53 -9.50 -10.48
N GLY A 55 -8.78 -10.33 -9.47
CA GLY A 55 -8.82 -9.91 -8.07
C GLY A 55 -7.51 -9.28 -7.60
N ALA A 56 -6.37 -9.89 -7.94
CA ALA A 56 -5.05 -9.37 -7.58
C ALA A 56 -4.73 -8.03 -8.28
N VAL A 57 -5.11 -7.88 -9.56
CA VAL A 57 -4.94 -6.62 -10.29
C VAL A 57 -5.80 -5.52 -9.67
N VAL A 58 -7.08 -5.81 -9.38
CA VAL A 58 -7.98 -4.85 -8.72
C VAL A 58 -7.43 -4.45 -7.36
N LEU A 59 -6.98 -5.42 -6.56
CA LEU A 59 -6.37 -5.16 -5.25
C LEU A 59 -5.12 -4.28 -5.37
N LEU A 60 -4.24 -4.56 -6.33
CA LEU A 60 -3.05 -3.76 -6.59
C LEU A 60 -3.41 -2.32 -6.95
N VAL A 61 -4.38 -2.11 -7.85
CA VAL A 61 -4.84 -0.76 -8.22
C VAL A 61 -5.42 -0.04 -7.01
N LEU A 62 -6.25 -0.70 -6.20
CA LEU A 62 -6.82 -0.10 -4.98
C LEU A 62 -5.73 0.30 -3.98
N LEU A 63 -4.74 -0.57 -3.75
CA LEU A 63 -3.62 -0.28 -2.86
C LEU A 63 -2.76 0.88 -3.37
N LEU A 64 -2.48 0.92 -4.68
CA LEU A 64 -1.73 2.01 -5.29
C LEU A 64 -2.49 3.33 -5.17
N SER A 65 -3.78 3.36 -5.51
CA SER A 65 -4.63 4.53 -5.33
C SER A 65 -4.68 4.99 -3.88
N TYR A 66 -4.77 4.05 -2.93
CA TYR A 66 -4.76 4.37 -1.50
C TYR A 66 -3.44 5.01 -1.06
N VAL A 67 -2.31 4.45 -1.48
CA VAL A 67 -0.97 5.02 -1.18
C VAL A 67 -0.81 6.39 -1.81
N GLU A 68 -1.31 6.59 -3.02
CA GLU A 68 -1.24 7.88 -3.72
C GLU A 68 -2.07 8.94 -3.00
N VAL A 69 -3.29 8.62 -2.59
CA VAL A 69 -4.11 9.50 -1.75
C VAL A 69 -3.40 9.83 -0.43
N LEU A 70 -2.78 8.83 0.21
CA LEU A 70 -1.99 9.06 1.43
C LEU A 70 -0.78 9.98 1.19
N LYS A 71 -0.10 9.86 0.05
CA LYS A 71 0.99 10.76 -0.33
C LYS A 71 0.48 12.18 -0.51
N ILE A 72 -0.65 12.38 -1.18
CA ILE A 72 -1.28 13.70 -1.36
C ILE A 72 -1.66 14.30 0.00
N ILE A 73 -2.26 13.50 0.89
CA ILE A 73 -2.62 13.94 2.25
C ILE A 73 -1.36 14.27 3.06
N ALA A 74 -0.31 13.46 2.95
CA ALA A 74 0.95 13.73 3.62
C ALA A 74 1.62 14.99 3.09
N ASP A 75 1.63 15.23 1.78
CA ASP A 75 2.20 16.44 1.18
C ASP A 75 1.39 17.70 1.53
N THR A 76 0.08 17.57 1.74
CA THR A 76 -0.79 18.69 2.16
C THR A 76 -0.76 18.97 3.65
N LEU A 77 -0.65 17.94 4.51
CA LEU A 77 -0.61 18.09 5.97
C LEU A 77 0.82 18.30 6.53
N LEU A 78 1.82 17.74 5.86
CA LEU A 78 3.24 17.92 6.19
C LEU A 78 3.89 18.66 5.02
N PRO A 79 3.62 19.97 4.87
CA PRO A 79 4.31 20.78 3.88
C PRO A 79 5.80 20.62 4.14
N LYS A 80 6.53 20.06 3.17
CA LYS A 80 7.99 20.15 3.15
C LYS A 80 8.31 21.64 3.18
N TYR A 81 9.08 22.04 4.20
CA TYR A 81 9.74 23.35 4.24
C TYR A 81 10.46 23.63 2.93
#